data_AF-A0A1Y1MJH1-F1
#
_entry.id   AF-A0A1Y1MJH1-F1
#
_cell.length_a   1.000
_cell.length_b   1.000
_cell.length_c   1.000
_cell.angle_alpha   90.00
_cell.angle_beta   90.00
_cell.angle_gamma   90.00
#
_symmetry.space_group_name_H-M   'P 1'
#
loop_
_entity.id
_entity.type
_entity.pdbx_description
1 polymer ?
#
loop_
_entity_poly.entity_id
_entity_poly.type
_entity_poly.pdbx_seq_one_letter_code
_entity_poly.pdbx_strand_id
1 'polypeptide(L)'
;MSLRHRLMNYLPSNARKLKENAIPRKHLYKQTRTESKSNLERNLRAKKREQKQVVSDLLHEISGNSEEVPQQTDNFSTVCVSSDPNDSVVLDLKKQIAQLEESNLELILQNTELSQENNLLTNKLGKTTKNLEEAMKTLNSLFTPGQIKLLMNKTTRVCWSAEDISAAISLRSVSPKAYRYL
;
A
#
# COMPACT_ATOMS: atom_id res chain seq x y z
N MET A 1 -40.97 -29.72 26.26
CA MET A 1 -40.42 -28.34 26.27
C MET A 1 -40.07 -27.95 27.69
N SER A 2 -38.79 -27.83 28.06
CA SER A 2 -38.41 -27.52 29.46
C SER A 2 -38.50 -26.02 29.79
N LEU A 3 -38.84 -25.68 31.04
CA LEU A 3 -39.04 -24.32 31.55
C LEU A 3 -37.87 -23.36 31.22
N ARG A 4 -36.65 -23.91 31.22
CA ARG A 4 -35.41 -23.19 30.85
C ARG A 4 -35.47 -22.58 29.45
N HIS A 5 -36.10 -23.25 28.49
CA HIS A 5 -36.21 -22.76 27.10
C HIS A 5 -37.18 -21.58 27.00
N ARG A 6 -38.24 -21.59 27.80
CA ARG A 6 -39.27 -20.53 27.81
C ARG A 6 -38.74 -19.23 28.43
N LEU A 7 -37.83 -19.35 29.41
CA LEU A 7 -37.25 -18.19 30.10
C LEU A 7 -36.16 -17.48 29.29
N MET A 8 -35.44 -18.19 28.41
CA MET A 8 -34.25 -17.65 27.76
C MET A 8 -34.48 -17.12 26.33
N ASN A 9 -35.71 -17.16 25.81
CA ASN A 9 -36.07 -16.76 24.43
C ASN A 9 -35.05 -17.23 23.37
N TYR A 10 -34.50 -18.44 23.54
CA TYR A 10 -33.43 -18.97 22.71
C TYR A 10 -33.73 -20.42 22.34
N LEU A 11 -33.86 -20.67 21.03
CA LEU A 11 -34.00 -21.99 20.41
C LEU A 11 -32.73 -22.29 19.62
N PRO A 12 -31.78 -23.09 20.14
CA PRO A 12 -30.63 -23.52 19.36
C PRO A 12 -31.08 -24.60 18.37
N SER A 13 -31.61 -24.19 17.21
CA SER A 13 -31.96 -25.10 16.11
C SER A 13 -30.71 -25.80 15.53
N ASN A 14 -29.54 -25.17 15.64
CA ASN A 14 -28.26 -25.75 15.22
C ASN A 14 -27.20 -25.54 16.30
N ALA A 15 -27.20 -26.40 17.33
CA ALA A 15 -26.07 -26.46 18.24
C ALA A 15 -24.85 -26.92 17.44
N ARG A 16 -23.96 -26.00 17.04
CA ARG A 16 -22.63 -26.35 16.54
C ARG A 16 -21.90 -27.13 17.63
N LYS A 17 -21.96 -28.46 17.55
CA LYS A 17 -21.24 -29.35 18.46
C LYS A 17 -19.76 -29.27 18.09
N LEU A 18 -18.91 -29.12 19.10
CA LEU A 18 -17.48 -29.27 18.93
C LEU A 18 -17.19 -30.74 18.60
N LYS A 19 -16.16 -30.99 17.77
CA LYS A 19 -15.68 -32.35 17.52
C LYS A 19 -15.17 -32.97 18.83
N GLU A 20 -15.20 -34.28 18.95
CA GLU A 20 -14.78 -35.00 20.17
C GLU A 20 -13.31 -34.74 20.54
N ASN A 21 -12.46 -34.50 19.55
CA ASN A 21 -11.05 -34.15 19.71
C ASN A 21 -10.80 -32.63 19.74
N ALA A 22 -11.83 -31.81 19.97
CA ALA A 22 -11.65 -30.37 20.05
C ALA A 22 -10.86 -30.00 21.31
N ILE A 23 -9.65 -29.47 21.11
CA ILE A 23 -8.78 -29.03 22.21
C ILE A 23 -9.45 -27.86 22.95
N PRO A 24 -9.66 -27.96 24.28
CA PRO A 24 -10.22 -26.87 25.08
C PRO A 24 -9.37 -25.60 24.96
N ARG A 25 -9.97 -24.51 24.46
CA ARG A 25 -9.27 -23.23 24.30
C ARG A 25 -8.94 -22.51 25.61
N LYS A 26 -9.28 -23.09 26.77
CA LYS A 26 -9.18 -22.45 28.09
C LYS A 26 -7.72 -22.15 28.50
N HIS A 27 -6.75 -22.90 27.97
CA HIS A 27 -5.31 -22.74 28.24
C HIS A 27 -4.47 -22.47 26.99
N LEU A 28 -5.09 -22.27 25.82
CA LEU A 28 -4.35 -21.83 24.65
C LEU A 28 -4.01 -20.36 24.86
N TYR A 29 -2.72 -20.02 24.79
CA TYR A 29 -2.28 -18.64 24.76
C TYR A 29 -3.13 -17.88 23.73
N LYS A 30 -3.68 -16.72 24.12
CA LYS A 30 -4.36 -15.85 23.16
C LYS A 30 -3.30 -15.38 22.19
N GLN A 31 -3.13 -16.11 21.09
CA GLN A 31 -2.32 -15.63 19.99
C GLN A 31 -3.02 -14.36 19.52
N THR A 32 -2.45 -13.21 19.87
CA THR A 32 -2.85 -11.93 19.33
C THR A 32 -2.59 -12.05 17.84
N ARG A 33 -3.65 -12.40 17.10
CA ARG A 33 -3.61 -12.37 15.65
C ARG A 33 -3.36 -10.91 15.32
N THR A 34 -2.11 -10.56 15.05
CA THR A 34 -1.76 -9.30 14.42
C THR A 34 -2.42 -9.38 13.05
N GLU A 35 -3.60 -8.77 12.92
CA GLU A 35 -4.41 -8.81 11.71
C GLU A 35 -3.57 -8.41 10.49
N SER A 36 -2.59 -7.51 10.69
CA SER A 36 -1.58 -7.09 9.75
C SER A 36 -0.73 -8.22 9.16
N LYS A 37 -0.14 -9.11 9.97
CA LYS A 37 0.67 -10.24 9.45
C LYS A 37 -0.19 -11.24 8.69
N SER A 38 -1.39 -11.54 9.21
CA SER A 38 -2.29 -12.51 8.57
C SER A 38 -2.94 -12.01 7.28
N ASN A 39 -3.16 -10.70 7.14
CA ASN A 39 -3.64 -10.08 5.91
C ASN A 39 -2.52 -9.98 4.87
N LEU A 40 -1.29 -9.63 5.27
CA LEU A 40 -0.15 -9.60 4.36
C LEU A 40 0.11 -10.96 3.71
N GLU A 41 0.14 -12.04 4.50
CA GLU A 41 0.32 -13.38 3.93
C GLU A 41 -0.86 -13.85 3.07
N ARG A 42 -2.08 -13.39 3.35
CA ARG A 42 -3.25 -13.70 2.52
C ARG A 42 -3.17 -12.96 1.17
N ASN A 43 -2.80 -11.68 1.19
CA ASN A 43 -2.60 -10.86 -0.01
C ASN A 43 -1.43 -11.36 -0.86
N LEU A 44 -0.31 -11.76 -0.25
CA LEU A 44 0.81 -12.37 -0.97
C LEU A 44 0.41 -13.69 -1.65
N ARG A 45 -0.43 -14.50 -0.99
CA ARG A 45 -0.97 -15.74 -1.58
C ARG A 45 -1.98 -15.47 -2.69
N ALA A 46 -2.77 -14.41 -2.61
CA ALA A 46 -3.66 -13.99 -3.69
C ALA A 46 -2.87 -13.51 -4.92
N LYS A 47 -1.90 -12.60 -4.71
CA LYS A 47 -1.03 -12.06 -5.77
C LYS A 47 -0.22 -13.15 -6.49
N LYS A 48 0.28 -14.16 -5.77
CA LYS A 48 0.96 -15.32 -6.38
C LYS A 48 0.04 -16.17 -7.27
N ARG A 49 -1.27 -16.21 -7.01
CA ARG A 49 -2.23 -16.93 -7.86
C ARG A 49 -2.56 -16.13 -9.12
N GLU A 50 -2.73 -14.82 -8.97
CA GLU A 50 -2.94 -13.90 -10.10
C GLU A 50 -1.76 -13.95 -11.08
N GLN A 51 -0.51 -13.90 -10.58
CA GLN A 51 0.68 -14.00 -11.44
C GLN A 51 0.76 -15.32 -12.21
N LYS A 52 0.33 -16.44 -11.62
CA LYS A 52 0.29 -17.74 -12.32
C LYS A 52 -0.76 -17.76 -13.42
N GLN A 53 -1.91 -17.10 -13.20
CA GLN A 53 -2.95 -16.97 -14.21
C GLN A 53 -2.44 -16.15 -15.40
N VAL A 54 -1.82 -14.99 -15.14
CA VAL A 54 -1.24 -14.11 -16.18
C VAL A 54 -0.18 -14.85 -17.01
N VAL A 55 0.69 -15.65 -16.39
CA VAL A 55 1.70 -16.44 -17.12
C VAL A 55 1.05 -17.53 -17.99
N SER A 56 -0.03 -18.15 -17.50
CA SER A 56 -0.79 -19.13 -18.29
C SER A 56 -1.46 -18.49 -19.50
N ASP A 57 -2.03 -17.29 -19.34
CA ASP A 57 -2.72 -16.57 -20.40
C ASP A 57 -1.72 -16.11 -21.48
N LEU A 58 -0.53 -15.63 -21.08
CA LEU A 58 0.54 -15.21 -22.00
C LEU A 58 1.10 -16.39 -22.81
N LEU A 59 1.19 -17.58 -22.20
CA LEU A 59 1.63 -18.81 -22.90
C LEU A 59 0.60 -19.30 -23.93
N HIS A 60 -0.69 -19.02 -23.73
CA HIS A 60 -1.73 -19.32 -24.71
C HIS A 60 -1.72 -18.32 -25.89
N GLU A 61 -1.40 -17.04 -25.67
CA GLU A 61 -1.27 -16.06 -26.75
C GLU A 61 -0.09 -16.36 -27.69
N ILE A 62 1.05 -16.79 -27.16
CA ILE A 62 2.24 -17.10 -27.98
C ILE A 62 2.01 -18.34 -28.85
N SER A 63 1.19 -19.30 -28.40
CA SER A 63 0.89 -20.51 -29.17
C SER A 63 -0.11 -20.30 -30.31
N GLY A 64 -0.79 -19.14 -30.38
CA GLY A 64 -1.82 -18.86 -31.38
C GLY A 64 -1.34 -18.21 -32.68
N ASN A 65 -0.10 -17.68 -32.71
CA ASN A 65 0.36 -16.80 -33.80
C ASN A 65 1.50 -17.37 -34.68
N SER A 66 1.68 -18.68 -34.75
CA SER A 66 2.59 -19.27 -35.75
C SER A 66 1.90 -19.43 -37.10
N GLU A 67 1.90 -18.36 -37.90
CA GLU A 67 1.84 -18.47 -39.36
C GLU A 67 3.25 -18.39 -39.96
N GLU A 68 3.48 -19.28 -40.91
CA GLU A 68 4.73 -19.68 -41.54
C GLU A 68 5.15 -18.76 -42.72
N VAL A 69 6.46 -18.41 -42.78
CA VAL A 69 7.35 -18.50 -43.99
C VAL A 69 7.19 -17.39 -45.08
N PRO A 70 8.16 -17.08 -46.01
CA PRO A 70 9.58 -17.47 -46.20
C PRO A 70 10.62 -16.32 -46.41
N GLN A 71 11.90 -16.69 -46.26
CA GLN A 71 13.08 -16.05 -46.82
C GLN A 71 13.15 -16.22 -48.36
N GLN A 72 13.64 -15.20 -49.09
CA GLN A 72 14.20 -15.38 -50.43
C GLN A 72 15.52 -14.60 -50.57
N THR A 73 16.57 -15.37 -50.87
CA THR A 73 17.80 -14.93 -51.52
C THR A 73 17.54 -14.78 -53.01
N ASP A 74 18.18 -13.81 -53.68
CA ASP A 74 19.07 -14.07 -54.82
C ASP A 74 19.64 -12.77 -55.41
N ASN A 75 20.91 -12.85 -55.77
CA ASN A 75 21.73 -11.86 -56.45
C ASN A 75 21.20 -11.54 -57.84
N PHE A 76 21.51 -10.36 -58.40
CA PHE A 76 22.33 -10.19 -59.62
C PHE A 76 22.51 -8.70 -60.00
N SER A 77 23.75 -8.25 -59.87
CA SER A 77 24.56 -7.51 -60.85
C SER A 77 24.05 -6.24 -61.56
N THR A 78 24.95 -5.24 -61.50
CA THR A 78 25.26 -4.23 -62.52
C THR A 78 24.30 -3.03 -62.63
N VAL A 79 24.72 -1.87 -62.15
CA VAL A 79 25.16 -0.72 -62.97
C VAL A 79 25.73 0.34 -62.02
N CYS A 80 26.97 0.76 -62.29
CA CYS A 80 27.64 1.84 -61.59
C CYS A 80 27.03 3.18 -62.03
N VAL A 81 26.39 3.90 -61.10
CA VAL A 81 26.22 5.35 -61.19
C VAL A 81 26.89 5.94 -59.95
N SER A 82 27.98 6.64 -60.21
CA SER A 82 28.73 7.43 -59.24
C SER A 82 27.83 8.49 -58.61
N SER A 83 27.43 8.27 -57.37
CA SER A 83 26.91 9.27 -56.43
C SER A 83 27.32 8.79 -55.04
N ASP A 84 28.12 9.58 -54.34
CA ASP A 84 28.73 9.19 -53.07
C ASP A 84 27.68 8.69 -52.05
N PRO A 85 27.75 7.42 -51.60
CA PRO A 85 26.83 6.88 -50.59
C PRO A 85 27.04 7.50 -49.20
N ASN A 86 28.09 8.30 -49.03
CA ASN A 86 28.49 8.91 -47.77
C ASN A 86 27.59 10.11 -47.41
N ASP A 87 27.09 10.86 -48.40
CA ASP A 87 26.31 12.09 -48.15
C ASP A 87 24.90 11.82 -47.66
N SER A 88 24.24 10.74 -48.13
CA SER A 88 22.90 10.34 -47.64
C SER A 88 22.95 9.89 -46.17
N VAL A 89 23.96 9.08 -45.82
CA VAL A 89 24.16 8.59 -44.45
C VAL A 89 24.51 9.75 -43.51
N VAL A 90 25.32 10.70 -43.97
CA VAL A 90 25.65 11.92 -43.20
C VAL A 90 24.42 12.81 -42.98
N LEU A 91 23.50 12.89 -43.96
CA LEU A 91 22.25 13.65 -43.84
C LEU A 91 21.29 13.02 -42.83
N ASP A 92 21.16 11.69 -42.86
CA ASP A 92 20.34 10.93 -41.90
C ASP A 92 20.90 11.01 -40.47
N LEU A 93 22.23 10.91 -40.31
CA LEU A 93 22.89 11.08 -39.01
C LEU A 93 22.69 12.49 -38.45
N LYS A 94 22.80 13.53 -39.28
CA LYS A 94 22.53 14.92 -38.86
C LYS A 94 21.09 15.11 -38.42
N LYS A 95 20.14 14.47 -39.11
CA LYS A 95 18.72 14.49 -38.73
C LYS A 95 18.48 13.79 -37.40
N GLN A 96 19.12 12.64 -37.17
CA GLN A 96 19.05 11.93 -35.89
C GLN A 96 19.67 12.74 -34.75
N ILE A 97 20.81 13.40 -34.98
CA ILE A 97 21.44 14.28 -33.99
C ILE A 97 20.49 15.41 -33.61
N ALA A 98 19.88 16.09 -34.59
CA ALA A 98 18.93 17.17 -34.32
C ALA A 98 17.70 16.69 -33.53
N GLN A 99 17.15 15.52 -33.87
CA GLN A 99 16.02 14.92 -33.13
C GLN A 99 16.40 14.51 -31.71
N LEU A 100 17.60 13.97 -31.52
CA LEU A 100 18.12 13.62 -30.20
C LEU A 100 18.35 14.87 -29.37
N GLU A 101 18.90 15.95 -29.95
CA GLU A 101 19.09 17.23 -29.27
C GLU A 101 17.76 17.84 -28.82
N GLU A 102 16.74 17.82 -29.69
CA GLU A 102 15.39 18.29 -29.37
C GLU A 102 14.77 17.47 -28.22
N SER A 103 14.84 16.14 -28.30
CA SER A 103 14.33 15.24 -27.27
C SER A 103 15.06 15.44 -25.93
N ASN A 104 16.36 15.65 -25.96
CA ASN A 104 17.17 15.84 -24.77
C ASN A 104 16.84 17.19 -24.10
N LEU A 105 16.55 18.23 -24.89
CA LEU A 105 16.11 19.52 -24.39
C LEU A 105 14.74 19.42 -23.71
N GLU A 106 13.80 18.67 -24.30
CA GLU A 106 12.49 18.40 -23.69
C GLU A 106 12.63 17.63 -22.36
N LEU A 107 13.47 16.59 -22.33
CA LEU A 107 13.74 15.84 -21.11
C LEU A 107 14.40 16.69 -20.01
N ILE A 108 15.26 17.64 -20.38
CA ILE A 108 15.84 18.59 -19.44
C ILE A 108 14.75 19.48 -18.86
N LEU A 109 13.86 20.04 -19.69
CA LEU A 109 12.75 20.87 -19.23
C LEU A 109 11.85 20.12 -18.25
N GLN A 110 11.43 18.91 -18.60
CA GLN A 110 10.61 18.07 -17.72
C GLN A 110 11.32 17.75 -16.40
N ASN A 111 12.61 17.40 -16.43
CA ASN A 111 13.37 17.16 -15.21
C ASN A 111 13.47 18.41 -14.34
N THR A 112 13.63 19.60 -14.93
CA THR A 112 13.68 20.84 -14.16
C THR A 112 12.34 21.15 -13.49
N GLU A 113 11.22 20.92 -14.18
CA GLU A 113 9.88 21.11 -13.64
C GLU A 113 9.60 20.13 -12.49
N LEU A 114 9.85 18.84 -12.70
CA LEU A 114 9.70 17.82 -11.66
C LEU A 114 10.61 18.08 -10.45
N SER A 115 11.83 18.59 -10.68
CA SER A 115 12.75 18.97 -9.61
C SER A 115 12.20 20.15 -8.78
N GLN A 116 11.64 21.15 -9.45
CA GLN A 116 10.98 22.28 -8.79
C GLN A 116 9.77 21.82 -7.98
N GLU A 117 8.91 20.97 -8.55
CA GLU A 117 7.74 20.44 -7.85
C GLU A 117 8.17 19.62 -6.61
N ASN A 118 9.16 18.75 -6.75
CA ASN A 118 9.71 18.01 -5.62
C ASN A 118 10.27 18.94 -4.53
N ASN A 119 10.94 20.04 -4.91
CA ASN A 119 11.41 21.02 -3.94
C ASN A 119 10.25 21.70 -3.19
N LEU A 120 9.18 22.06 -3.90
CA LEU A 120 7.99 22.64 -3.29
C LEU A 120 7.29 21.65 -2.35
N LEU A 121 7.14 20.40 -2.77
CA LEU A 121 6.53 19.34 -1.96
C LEU A 121 7.36 19.02 -0.72
N THR A 122 8.68 18.91 -0.86
CA THR A 122 9.59 18.68 0.28
C THR A 122 9.56 19.83 1.28
N ASN A 123 9.50 21.08 0.80
CA ASN A 123 9.33 22.25 1.66
C ASN A 123 7.97 22.27 2.38
N LYS A 124 6.88 21.96 1.67
CA LYS A 124 5.53 21.84 2.27
C LYS A 124 5.53 20.75 3.33
N LEU A 125 6.07 19.57 3.02
CA LEU A 125 6.18 18.46 3.95
C LEU A 125 6.98 18.87 5.18
N GLY A 126 8.15 19.49 5.00
CA GLY A 126 8.99 20.00 6.09
C GLY A 126 8.30 21.02 7.00
N LYS A 127 7.43 21.87 6.46
CA LYS A 127 6.61 22.78 7.28
C LYS A 127 5.55 22.02 8.07
N THR A 128 4.84 21.09 7.42
CA THR A 128 3.81 20.29 8.09
C THR A 128 4.36 19.39 9.19
N THR A 129 5.55 18.80 9.00
CA THR A 129 6.20 17.94 10.01
C THR A 129 6.63 18.74 11.22
N LYS A 130 7.22 19.94 11.03
CA LYS A 130 7.58 20.83 12.13
C LYS A 130 6.35 21.25 12.95
N ASN A 131 5.28 21.68 12.28
CA ASN A 131 4.04 22.05 12.95
C ASN A 131 3.45 20.87 13.75
N LEU A 132 3.49 19.66 13.17
CA LEU A 132 3.02 18.45 13.85
C LEU A 132 3.90 18.10 15.05
N GLU A 133 5.21 18.26 14.96
CA GLU A 133 6.14 18.03 16.07
C GLU A 133 5.89 19.01 17.22
N GLU A 134 5.68 20.30 16.93
CA GLU A 134 5.33 21.32 17.91
C GLU A 134 3.97 21.02 18.58
N ALA A 135 2.97 20.62 17.79
CA ALA A 135 1.67 20.18 18.31
C ALA A 135 1.81 18.92 19.19
N MET A 136 2.64 17.95 18.81
CA MET A 136 2.89 16.76 19.63
C MET A 136 3.62 17.12 20.93
N LYS A 137 4.58 18.05 20.90
CA LYS A 137 5.28 18.53 22.12
C LYS A 137 4.30 19.15 23.12
N THR A 138 3.38 19.99 22.64
CA THR A 138 2.36 20.61 23.50
C THR A 138 1.32 19.61 24.00
N LEU A 139 0.93 18.63 23.19
CA LEU A 139 0.03 17.54 23.63
C LEU A 139 0.68 16.66 24.69
N ASN A 140 1.96 16.30 24.52
CA ASN A 140 2.71 15.46 25.45
C ASN A 140 2.91 16.10 26.84
N SER A 141 2.82 17.43 26.96
CA SER A 141 2.93 18.09 28.26
C SER A 141 1.60 18.13 29.03
N LEU A 142 0.46 18.01 28.34
CA LEU A 142 -0.88 18.13 28.93
C LEU A 142 -1.58 16.77 29.10
N PHE A 143 -1.33 15.85 28.17
CA PHE A 143 -2.01 14.58 28.09
C PHE A 143 -1.04 13.41 28.21
N THR A 144 -1.57 12.32 28.74
CA THR A 144 -0.87 11.05 28.79
C THR A 144 -0.79 10.41 27.39
N PRO A 145 0.20 9.54 27.12
CA PRO A 145 0.33 8.87 25.83
C PRO A 145 -0.93 8.08 25.43
N GLY A 146 -1.64 7.49 26.40
CA GLY A 146 -2.88 6.77 26.17
C GLY A 146 -4.01 7.70 25.68
N GLN A 147 -4.15 8.86 26.29
CA GLN A 147 -5.11 9.89 25.87
C GLN A 147 -4.79 10.46 24.48
N ILE A 148 -3.51 10.76 24.20
CA ILE A 148 -3.09 11.25 22.88
C ILE A 148 -3.38 10.20 21.80
N LYS A 149 -3.13 8.92 22.09
CA LYS A 149 -3.42 7.83 21.16
C LYS A 149 -4.90 7.72 20.85
N LEU A 150 -5.78 7.93 21.84
CA LEU A 150 -7.24 7.95 21.66
C LEU A 150 -7.70 9.18 20.85
N LEU A 151 -7.06 10.33 21.03
CA LEU A 151 -7.35 11.54 20.26
C LEU A 151 -6.95 11.37 18.79
N MET A 152 -5.77 10.80 18.54
CA MET A 152 -5.23 10.55 17.20
C MET A 152 -5.97 9.43 16.48
N ASN A 153 -6.31 8.36 17.20
CA ASN A 153 -7.00 7.20 16.65
C ASN A 153 -8.35 7.06 17.33
N LYS A 154 -9.45 7.26 16.57
CA LYS A 154 -10.83 7.04 17.03
C LYS A 154 -11.16 5.55 17.22
N THR A 155 -10.25 4.78 17.80
CA THR A 155 -10.44 3.37 18.11
C THR A 155 -11.33 3.23 19.34
N THR A 156 -12.30 2.32 19.27
CA THR A 156 -13.32 2.12 20.30
C THR A 156 -12.83 1.40 21.56
N ARG A 157 -11.60 0.86 21.56
CA ARG A 157 -11.04 0.11 22.70
C ARG A 157 -9.63 0.59 23.02
N VAL A 158 -9.49 1.24 24.16
CA VAL A 158 -8.21 1.66 24.73
C VAL A 158 -7.94 0.83 25.98
N CYS A 159 -6.72 0.30 26.08
CA CYS A 159 -6.21 -0.25 27.34
C CYS A 159 -5.55 0.90 28.09
N TRP A 160 -6.19 1.34 29.17
CA TRP A 160 -5.68 2.40 30.02
C TRP A 160 -4.50 1.90 30.86
N SER A 161 -3.42 2.67 30.85
CA SER A 161 -2.26 2.47 31.72
C SER A 161 -2.57 2.95 33.14
N ALA A 162 -1.71 2.58 34.08
CA ALA A 162 -1.81 3.06 35.46
C ALA A 162 -1.71 4.59 35.56
N GLU A 163 -0.90 5.21 34.69
CA GLU A 163 -0.73 6.66 34.59
C GLU A 163 -2.01 7.36 34.10
N ASP A 164 -2.66 6.81 33.07
CA ASP A 164 -3.94 7.35 32.57
C ASP A 164 -5.01 7.31 33.66
N ILE A 165 -5.05 6.21 34.42
CA ILE A 165 -6.02 5.99 35.51
C ILE A 165 -5.74 6.95 36.68
N SER A 166 -4.47 7.12 37.08
CA SER A 166 -4.12 8.01 38.19
C SER A 166 -4.38 9.48 37.86
N ALA A 167 -4.14 9.90 36.62
CA ALA A 167 -4.47 11.24 36.14
C ALA A 167 -5.99 11.49 36.18
N ALA A 168 -6.80 10.52 35.73
CA ALA A 168 -8.25 10.61 35.77
C ALA A 168 -8.80 10.67 37.21
N ILE A 169 -8.24 9.88 38.14
CA ILE A 169 -8.62 9.90 39.56
C ILE A 169 -8.27 11.27 40.16
N SER A 170 -7.08 11.81 39.85
CA SER A 170 -6.66 13.14 40.32
C SER A 170 -7.67 14.21 39.90
N LEU A 171 -8.04 14.28 38.62
CA LEU A 171 -9.04 15.23 38.12
C LEU A 171 -10.41 15.04 38.79
N ARG A 172 -10.86 13.79 38.92
CA ARG A 172 -12.15 13.46 39.55
C ARG A 172 -12.18 13.84 41.04
N SER A 173 -11.06 13.74 41.74
CA SER A 173 -10.97 14.06 43.17
C SER A 173 -11.17 15.55 43.45
N VAL A 174 -10.73 16.43 42.55
CA VAL A 174 -10.93 17.88 42.65
C VAL A 174 -12.39 18.25 42.43
N SER A 175 -13.02 17.73 41.38
CA SER A 175 -14.44 17.96 41.11
C SER A 175 -15.06 16.82 40.31
N PRO A 176 -15.89 15.97 40.95
CA PRO A 176 -16.62 14.91 40.25
C PRO A 176 -17.66 15.41 39.24
N LYS A 177 -18.08 16.68 39.34
CA LYS A 177 -18.98 17.31 38.36
C LYS A 177 -18.20 17.76 37.13
N ALA A 178 -17.04 18.38 37.32
CA ALA A 178 -16.17 18.79 36.21
C ALA A 178 -15.69 17.58 35.40
N TYR A 179 -15.24 16.51 36.07
CA TYR A 179 -14.80 15.27 35.40
C TYR A 179 -15.90 14.60 34.57
N ARG A 180 -17.18 14.75 34.96
CA ARG A 180 -18.32 14.21 34.19
C ARG A 180 -18.73 15.09 33.01
N TYR A 181 -18.39 16.37 33.06
CA TYR A 181 -18.76 17.33 32.03
C TYR A 181 -17.79 17.30 30.84
N LEU A 182 -16.50 17.13 31.13
CA LEU A 182 -15.45 16.90 30.13
C LEU A 182 -15.58 15.52 29.47
#